data_AF-A0A1A6FFV6-F1
#
_entry.id   AF-A0A1A6FFV6-F1
#
_cell.length_a   1.000
_cell.length_b   1.000
_cell.length_c   1.000
_cell.angle_alpha   90.00
_cell.angle_beta   90.00
_cell.angle_gamma   90.00
#
_symmetry.space_group_name_H-M   'P 1'
#
loop_
_entity.id
_entity.type
_entity.pdbx_description
1 polymer ?
#
loop_
_entity_poly.entity_id
_entity_poly.type
_entity_poly.pdbx_seq_one_letter_code
_entity_poly.pdbx_strand_id
1 'polypeptide(L)'
;MEFHIRMAVFSLDKSAFIAHTPSMDLFDPIPSRASKANISAFAEQVSVGIGLTRGAMLEPVVARMGGKIVYKTPQRMDGKLPESIVVRSGNDFTIFLPSITSLVRDRFTIAHELGHLFIHYPMVAKQYPGAAMRATRWVDPSNADLQRTEWEANWFAASFLMREKDFRAAYAQTSDIKQLASMFVVSEQSASIRAESLGLQ
;
A
#
# COMPACT_ATOMS: atom_id res chain seq x y z
N MET A 1 21.83 -1.86 -13.43
CA MET A 1 20.68 -1.81 -14.35
C MET A 1 19.73 -0.76 -13.79
N GLU A 2 19.88 0.48 -14.25
CA GLU A 2 19.15 1.64 -13.73
C GLU A 2 17.70 1.66 -14.26
N PHE A 3 16.74 1.80 -13.35
CA PHE A 3 15.33 1.96 -13.69
C PHE A 3 15.00 3.45 -13.84
N HIS A 4 14.73 3.89 -15.07
CA HIS A 4 14.15 5.20 -15.35
C HIS A 4 12.65 5.03 -15.60
N ILE A 5 11.81 5.55 -14.70
CA ILE A 5 10.36 5.64 -14.89
C ILE A 5 10.06 7.05 -15.42
N ARG A 6 9.64 7.17 -16.68
CA ARG A 6 9.11 8.42 -17.24
C ARG A 6 7.60 8.48 -17.00
N MET A 7 7.13 9.57 -16.37
CA MET A 7 5.71 9.93 -16.35
C MET A 7 5.32 10.57 -17.68
N ALA A 8 4.36 9.99 -18.39
CA ALA A 8 3.72 10.60 -19.55
C ALA A 8 2.36 11.18 -19.14
N VAL A 9 2.16 12.47 -19.40
CA VAL A 9 0.88 13.18 -19.21
C VAL A 9 0.10 13.10 -20.52
N PHE A 10 -1.05 12.42 -20.53
CA PHE A 10 -1.98 12.40 -21.66
C PHE A 10 -3.21 13.28 -21.38
N SER A 11 -3.50 14.16 -22.32
CA SER A 11 -4.68 15.02 -22.40
C SER A 11 -5.91 14.19 -22.79
N LEU A 12 -7.06 14.38 -22.13
CA LEU A 12 -8.30 13.66 -22.42
C LEU A 12 -9.31 14.57 -23.13
N ASP A 13 -9.74 14.15 -24.31
CA ASP A 13 -10.95 14.62 -24.99
C ASP A 13 -12.19 13.97 -24.33
N LYS A 14 -13.19 14.78 -24.00
CA LYS A 14 -14.42 14.39 -23.29
C LYS A 14 -15.58 14.27 -24.27
N SER A 15 -15.63 13.17 -25.00
CA SER A 15 -16.89 12.65 -25.53
C SER A 15 -16.69 11.26 -26.10
N ALA A 16 -17.26 10.23 -25.45
CA ALA A 16 -18.32 9.40 -26.03
C ALA A 16 -18.48 8.03 -25.34
N PHE A 17 -19.72 7.54 -25.41
CA PHE A 17 -20.20 6.15 -25.28
C PHE A 17 -20.23 5.48 -23.90
N ILE A 18 -21.44 5.01 -23.56
CA ILE A 18 -21.70 3.93 -22.60
C ILE A 18 -21.07 2.66 -23.20
N ALA A 19 -19.78 2.45 -22.92
CA ALA A 19 -19.11 1.20 -23.23
C ALA A 19 -19.48 0.18 -22.15
N HIS A 20 -19.97 -0.97 -22.58
CA HIS A 20 -20.03 -2.16 -21.75
C HIS A 20 -18.58 -2.49 -21.37
N THR A 21 -18.15 -2.12 -20.17
CA THR A 21 -16.78 -2.40 -19.70
C THR A 21 -16.60 -3.91 -19.74
N PRO A 22 -15.67 -4.47 -20.55
CA PRO A 22 -15.41 -5.90 -20.51
C PRO A 22 -15.04 -6.27 -19.07
N SER A 23 -15.61 -7.35 -18.54
CA SER A 23 -15.23 -7.86 -17.23
C SER A 23 -13.74 -8.20 -17.28
N MET A 24 -12.90 -7.40 -16.63
CA MET A 24 -11.49 -7.71 -16.49
C MET A 24 -11.34 -8.97 -15.64
N ASP A 25 -10.48 -9.89 -16.09
CA ASP A 25 -10.07 -11.01 -15.26
C ASP A 25 -9.41 -10.47 -13.98
N LEU A 26 -9.73 -11.09 -12.85
CA LEU A 26 -9.34 -10.62 -11.53
C LEU A 26 -8.44 -11.64 -10.85
N PHE A 27 -7.18 -11.27 -10.65
CA PHE A 27 -6.15 -12.14 -10.08
C PHE A 27 -5.77 -11.71 -8.66
N ASP A 28 -5.25 -12.66 -7.90
CA ASP A 28 -4.65 -12.38 -6.60
C ASP A 28 -3.26 -11.73 -6.76
N PRO A 29 -2.72 -11.09 -5.72
CA PRO A 29 -1.40 -10.47 -5.78
C PRO A 29 -0.29 -11.51 -6.00
N ILE A 30 0.71 -11.15 -6.80
CA ILE A 30 1.88 -12.01 -7.06
C ILE A 30 3.07 -11.45 -6.27
N PRO A 31 3.73 -12.25 -5.41
CA PRO A 31 4.83 -11.77 -4.57
C PRO A 31 6.03 -11.39 -5.41
N SER A 32 6.73 -10.32 -5.00
CA SER A 32 8.01 -9.95 -5.61
C SER A 32 9.15 -10.86 -5.22
N ARG A 33 9.04 -11.46 -4.04
CA ARG A 33 10.11 -12.21 -3.37
C ARG A 33 11.37 -11.37 -3.12
N ALA A 34 11.29 -10.05 -3.26
CA ALA A 34 12.40 -9.14 -2.99
C ALA A 34 12.71 -9.09 -1.49
N SER A 35 13.97 -8.89 -1.12
CA SER A 35 14.35 -8.80 0.30
C SER A 35 13.65 -7.63 1.00
N LYS A 36 13.46 -7.74 2.32
CA LYS A 36 12.89 -6.65 3.15
C LYS A 36 13.65 -5.34 2.95
N ALA A 37 14.97 -5.38 2.80
CA ALA A 37 15.80 -4.20 2.53
C ALA A 37 15.44 -3.54 1.18
N ASN A 38 15.29 -4.32 0.11
CA ASN A 38 14.92 -3.79 -1.20
C ASN A 38 13.50 -3.22 -1.22
N ILE A 39 12.55 -3.89 -0.56
CA ILE A 39 11.19 -3.39 -0.39
C ILE A 39 11.18 -2.08 0.41
N SER A 40 11.98 -1.99 1.48
CA SER A 40 12.08 -0.79 2.30
C SER A 40 12.66 0.39 1.51
N ALA A 41 13.76 0.17 0.78
CA ALA A 41 14.36 1.20 -0.06
C ALA A 41 13.39 1.70 -1.15
N PHE A 42 12.68 0.78 -1.81
CA PHE A 42 11.67 1.14 -2.80
C PHE A 42 10.50 1.93 -2.17
N ALA A 43 10.00 1.51 -1.02
CA ALA A 43 8.95 2.21 -0.29
C ALA A 43 9.34 3.65 0.06
N GLU A 44 10.58 3.88 0.46
CA GLU A 44 11.10 5.22 0.75
C GLU A 44 11.22 6.08 -0.51
N GLN A 45 11.66 5.49 -1.63
CA GLN A 45 11.67 6.17 -2.94
C GLN A 45 10.26 6.58 -3.37
N VAL A 46 9.26 5.70 -3.22
CA VAL A 46 7.86 6.02 -3.51
C VAL A 46 7.36 7.15 -2.60
N SER A 47 7.64 7.07 -1.29
CA SER A 47 7.27 8.10 -0.30
C SER A 47 7.83 9.48 -0.67
N VAL A 48 9.11 9.55 -1.07
CA VAL A 48 9.74 10.78 -1.59
C VAL A 48 9.10 11.21 -2.91
N GLY A 49 8.93 10.30 -3.87
CA GLY A 49 8.45 10.60 -5.21
C GLY A 49 7.04 11.19 -5.25
N ILE A 50 6.17 10.79 -4.32
CA ILE A 50 4.81 11.35 -4.20
C ILE A 50 4.71 12.56 -3.27
N GLY A 51 5.85 12.98 -2.70
CA GLY A 51 5.95 14.11 -1.78
C GLY A 51 5.26 13.88 -0.43
N LEU A 52 5.27 12.64 0.09
CA LEU A 52 4.68 12.35 1.39
C LEU A 52 5.52 12.99 2.51
N THR A 53 4.87 13.84 3.31
CA THR A 53 5.47 14.42 4.51
C THR A 53 5.04 13.64 5.76
N ARG A 54 5.86 13.70 6.81
CA ARG A 54 5.59 13.03 8.10
C ARG A 54 4.23 13.46 8.64
N GLY A 55 3.37 12.49 8.97
CA GLY A 55 2.04 12.72 9.52
C GLY A 55 0.96 13.18 8.52
N ALA A 56 1.29 13.40 7.24
CA ALA A 56 0.31 13.85 6.25
C ALA A 56 -0.76 12.79 5.96
N MET A 57 -2.02 13.20 5.90
CA MET A 57 -3.17 12.35 5.53
C MET A 57 -2.95 11.65 4.18
N LEU A 58 -3.33 10.37 4.08
CA LEU A 58 -3.10 9.57 2.87
C LEU A 58 -4.28 9.63 1.90
N GLU A 59 -5.47 9.98 2.36
CA GLU A 59 -6.69 10.07 1.57
C GLU A 59 -6.53 11.05 0.40
N PRO A 60 -5.98 12.27 0.57
CA PRO A 60 -5.70 13.15 -0.56
C PRO A 60 -4.64 12.59 -1.51
N VAL A 61 -3.66 11.85 -1.00
CA VAL A 61 -2.61 11.21 -1.81
C VAL A 61 -3.22 10.14 -2.71
N VAL A 62 -4.07 9.27 -2.14
CA VAL A 62 -4.81 8.24 -2.88
C VAL A 62 -5.68 8.87 -3.97
N ALA A 63 -6.43 9.94 -3.64
CA ALA A 63 -7.28 10.62 -4.61
C ALA A 63 -6.48 11.22 -5.78
N ARG A 64 -5.32 11.85 -5.53
CA ARG A 64 -4.45 12.38 -6.58
C ARG A 64 -3.88 11.29 -7.50
N MET A 65 -3.71 10.08 -6.98
CA MET A 65 -3.27 8.92 -7.77
C MET A 65 -4.41 8.26 -8.56
N GLY A 66 -5.64 8.79 -8.49
CA GLY A 66 -6.83 8.21 -9.14
C GLY A 66 -7.49 7.08 -8.33
N GLY A 67 -7.03 6.85 -7.10
CA GLY A 67 -7.62 5.90 -6.19
C GLY A 67 -8.86 6.43 -5.47
N LYS A 68 -9.68 5.50 -4.96
CA LYS A 68 -10.84 5.79 -4.11
C LYS A 68 -10.73 5.04 -2.80
N ILE A 69 -11.19 5.65 -1.70
CA ILE A 69 -11.32 4.99 -0.40
C ILE A 69 -12.81 4.82 -0.12
N VAL A 70 -13.19 3.59 0.24
CA VAL A 70 -14.57 3.24 0.52
C VAL A 70 -14.64 2.57 1.89
N TYR A 71 -15.39 3.18 2.80
CA TYR A 71 -15.66 2.61 4.12
C TYR A 71 -16.82 1.62 4.03
N LYS A 72 -16.55 0.35 4.37
CA LYS A 72 -17.54 -0.73 4.38
C LYS A 72 -17.35 -1.62 5.59
N THR A 73 -18.48 -1.96 6.23
CA THR A 73 -18.51 -2.99 7.26
C THR A 73 -18.21 -4.33 6.59
N PRO A 74 -17.13 -5.03 6.97
CA PRO A 74 -16.82 -6.32 6.38
C PRO A 74 -17.93 -7.31 6.73
N GLN A 75 -18.61 -7.82 5.73
CA GLN A 75 -19.54 -8.92 5.87
C GLN A 75 -18.93 -10.09 5.10
N ARG A 76 -18.69 -11.21 5.78
CA ARG A 76 -18.43 -12.48 5.08
C ARG A 76 -19.77 -12.90 4.49
N MET A 77 -19.93 -12.72 3.19
CA MET A 77 -21.08 -13.23 2.43
C MET A 77 -20.62 -14.40 1.57
N ASP A 78 -21.33 -15.50 1.65
CA ASP A 78 -21.29 -16.62 0.69
C ASP A 78 -19.88 -17.08 0.28
N GLY A 79 -19.03 -17.39 1.27
CA GLY A 79 -17.70 -17.95 1.02
C GLY A 79 -16.69 -17.00 0.35
N LYS A 80 -17.06 -15.76 0.04
CA LYS A 80 -16.15 -14.74 -0.52
C LYS A 80 -15.56 -13.90 0.60
N LEU A 81 -14.23 -13.81 0.62
CA LEU A 81 -13.52 -12.93 1.53
C LEU A 81 -13.69 -11.48 1.04
N PRO A 82 -13.98 -10.52 1.94
CA PRO A 82 -14.12 -9.12 1.59
C PRO A 82 -12.79 -8.58 1.04
N GLU A 83 -12.91 -7.79 -0.01
CA GLU A 83 -11.79 -7.12 -0.68
C GLU A 83 -11.15 -6.10 0.28
N SER A 84 -9.82 -5.97 0.22
CA SER A 84 -9.07 -4.90 0.88
C SER A 84 -8.65 -3.83 -0.13
N ILE A 85 -8.25 -4.26 -1.32
CA ILE A 85 -8.01 -3.39 -2.49
C ILE A 85 -8.42 -4.11 -3.79
N VAL A 86 -8.96 -3.33 -4.74
CA VAL A 86 -9.12 -3.73 -6.14
C VAL A 86 -8.38 -2.72 -7.02
N VAL A 87 -7.42 -3.21 -7.81
CA VAL A 87 -6.60 -2.42 -8.74
C VAL A 87 -6.97 -2.79 -10.17
N ARG A 88 -7.59 -1.86 -10.89
CA ARG A 88 -7.94 -2.02 -12.31
C ARG A 88 -6.82 -1.51 -13.21
N SER A 89 -6.14 -0.44 -12.77
CA SER A 89 -4.91 0.06 -13.38
C SER A 89 -4.08 0.85 -12.37
N GLY A 90 -2.87 1.27 -12.76
CA GLY A 90 -1.98 2.06 -11.90
C GLY A 90 -2.58 3.39 -11.42
N ASN A 91 -3.62 3.91 -12.09
CA ASN A 91 -4.34 5.12 -11.71
C ASN A 91 -5.86 4.92 -11.53
N ASP A 92 -6.32 3.67 -11.41
CA ASP A 92 -7.71 3.34 -11.09
C ASP A 92 -7.75 2.15 -10.12
N PHE A 93 -7.97 2.47 -8.85
CA PHE A 93 -8.02 1.48 -7.78
C PHE A 93 -8.97 1.91 -6.66
N THR A 94 -9.45 0.95 -5.88
CA THR A 94 -10.33 1.19 -4.73
C THR A 94 -9.78 0.47 -3.51
N ILE A 95 -9.55 1.20 -2.42
CA ILE A 95 -9.17 0.70 -1.11
C ILE A 95 -10.43 0.62 -0.23
N PHE A 96 -10.59 -0.49 0.48
CA PHE A 96 -11.75 -0.75 1.33
C PHE A 96 -11.37 -0.78 2.82
N LEU A 97 -11.79 0.25 3.56
CA LEU A 97 -11.53 0.35 5.00
C LEU A 97 -12.75 -0.12 5.82
N PRO A 98 -12.56 -0.64 7.05
CA PRO A 98 -13.67 -0.89 7.96
C PRO A 98 -14.38 0.41 8.36
N SER A 99 -15.72 0.39 8.48
CA SER A 99 -16.49 1.57 8.90
C SER A 99 -16.21 2.02 10.35
N ILE A 100 -15.72 1.12 11.20
CA ILE A 100 -15.37 1.40 12.61
C ILE A 100 -13.89 1.08 12.78
N THR A 101 -13.08 2.12 12.93
CA THR A 101 -11.62 2.06 12.87
C THR A 101 -11.02 3.34 13.45
N SER A 102 -9.70 3.39 13.65
CA SER A 102 -8.98 4.57 14.11
C SER A 102 -8.14 5.17 12.98
N LEU A 103 -7.85 6.47 13.04
CA LEU A 103 -7.00 7.14 12.05
C LEU A 103 -5.62 6.47 11.90
N VAL A 104 -5.05 6.01 13.01
CA VAL A 104 -3.76 5.28 13.02
C VAL A 104 -3.86 3.95 12.27
N ARG A 105 -4.95 3.21 12.47
CA ARG A 105 -5.19 1.94 11.78
C ARG A 105 -5.41 2.18 10.29
N ASP A 106 -6.27 3.14 9.95
CA ASP A 106 -6.57 3.50 8.56
C ASP A 106 -5.34 3.94 7.80
N ARG A 107 -4.51 4.78 8.42
CA ARG A 107 -3.23 5.20 7.84
C ARG A 107 -2.35 4.01 7.48
N PHE A 108 -2.19 3.06 8.40
CA PHE A 108 -1.36 1.89 8.15
C PHE A 108 -1.99 0.97 7.09
N THR A 109 -3.31 0.75 7.15
CA THR A 109 -4.03 -0.04 6.14
C THR A 109 -3.91 0.58 4.75
N ILE A 110 -4.13 1.89 4.59
CA ILE A 110 -3.94 2.57 3.30
C ILE A 110 -2.50 2.39 2.80
N ALA A 111 -1.50 2.57 3.65
CA ALA A 111 -0.10 2.36 3.27
C ALA A 111 0.20 0.91 2.86
N HIS A 112 -0.42 -0.06 3.53
CA HIS A 112 -0.33 -1.48 3.20
C HIS A 112 -0.95 -1.77 1.83
N GLU A 113 -2.16 -1.27 1.56
CA GLU A 113 -2.81 -1.44 0.26
C GLU A 113 -2.05 -0.74 -0.88
N LEU A 114 -1.39 0.38 -0.59
CA LEU A 114 -0.46 1.00 -1.55
C LEU A 114 0.75 0.09 -1.84
N GLY A 115 1.18 -0.74 -0.88
CA GLY A 115 2.17 -1.80 -1.12
C GLY A 115 1.68 -2.83 -2.13
N HIS A 116 0.41 -3.26 -2.05
CA HIS A 116 -0.22 -4.07 -3.11
C HIS A 116 -0.19 -3.38 -4.48
N LEU A 117 -0.58 -2.11 -4.55
CA LEU A 117 -0.56 -1.34 -5.79
C LEU A 117 0.86 -1.21 -6.38
N PHE A 118 1.87 -0.86 -5.58
CA PHE A 118 3.20 -0.52 -6.11
C PHE A 118 4.12 -1.72 -6.32
N ILE A 119 3.95 -2.80 -5.56
CA ILE A 119 4.83 -3.98 -5.64
C ILE A 119 4.18 -5.09 -6.47
N HIS A 120 2.93 -5.43 -6.14
CA HIS A 120 2.34 -6.68 -6.58
C HIS A 120 1.53 -6.52 -7.88
N TYR A 121 0.81 -5.41 -8.06
CA TYR A 121 0.06 -5.16 -9.29
C TYR A 121 0.95 -5.13 -10.55
N PRO A 122 2.16 -4.52 -10.56
CA PRO A 122 3.05 -4.58 -11.71
C PRO A 122 3.43 -6.01 -12.14
N MET A 123 3.45 -6.96 -11.20
CA MET A 123 3.73 -8.37 -11.49
C MET A 123 2.54 -9.04 -12.14
N VAL A 124 1.34 -8.79 -11.62
CA VAL A 124 0.08 -9.22 -12.24
C VAL A 124 -0.04 -8.64 -13.64
N ALA A 125 0.14 -7.34 -13.82
CA ALA A 125 0.03 -6.67 -15.12
C ALA A 125 1.07 -7.17 -16.14
N LYS A 126 2.26 -7.58 -15.68
CA LYS A 126 3.29 -8.18 -16.53
C LYS A 126 2.92 -9.61 -16.95
N GLN A 127 2.38 -10.41 -16.03
CA GLN A 127 2.05 -11.81 -16.29
C GLN A 127 0.72 -11.96 -17.03
N TYR A 128 -0.25 -11.10 -16.74
CA TYR A 128 -1.61 -11.07 -17.27
C TYR A 128 -1.95 -9.65 -17.77
N PRO A 129 -1.50 -9.28 -18.98
CA PRO A 129 -1.76 -7.94 -19.54
C PRO A 129 -3.26 -7.63 -19.65
N GLY A 130 -3.67 -6.46 -19.15
CA GLY A 130 -5.06 -6.03 -19.13
C GLY A 130 -5.92 -6.59 -17.99
N ALA A 131 -5.33 -7.41 -17.12
CA ALA A 131 -6.02 -7.94 -15.95
C ALA A 131 -6.02 -6.97 -14.75
N ALA A 132 -7.01 -7.14 -13.89
CA ALA A 132 -7.11 -6.47 -12.60
C ALA A 132 -6.52 -7.34 -11.49
N MET A 133 -6.11 -6.72 -10.38
CA MET A 133 -5.68 -7.40 -9.16
C MET A 133 -6.65 -7.10 -8.02
N ARG A 134 -6.90 -8.09 -7.16
CA ARG A 134 -7.63 -7.93 -5.90
C ARG A 134 -6.82 -8.57 -4.77
N ALA A 135 -6.60 -7.82 -3.69
CA ALA A 135 -6.22 -8.41 -2.40
C ALA A 135 -7.45 -8.48 -1.48
N THR A 136 -7.46 -9.46 -0.59
CA THR A 136 -8.57 -9.72 0.34
C THR A 136 -8.12 -9.51 1.77
N ARG A 137 -9.04 -9.11 2.65
CA ARG A 137 -8.72 -8.84 4.08
C ARG A 137 -8.13 -10.02 4.84
N TRP A 138 -8.36 -11.23 4.33
CA TRP A 138 -7.78 -12.45 4.85
C TRP A 138 -7.17 -13.20 3.67
N VAL A 139 -6.00 -13.78 3.89
CA VAL A 139 -5.35 -14.69 2.93
C VAL A 139 -5.45 -16.12 3.43
N ASP A 140 -5.42 -17.06 2.50
CA ASP A 140 -5.34 -18.48 2.84
C ASP A 140 -3.97 -18.77 3.49
N PRO A 141 -3.93 -19.22 4.76
CA PRO A 141 -2.67 -19.50 5.46
C PRO A 141 -1.91 -20.70 4.89
N SER A 142 -2.52 -21.50 4.01
CA SER A 142 -1.84 -22.57 3.28
C SER A 142 -1.16 -22.06 1.99
N ASN A 143 -1.49 -20.86 1.53
CA ASN A 143 -0.90 -20.25 0.35
C ASN A 143 0.33 -19.41 0.73
N ALA A 144 1.52 -19.96 0.47
CA ALA A 144 2.79 -19.29 0.79
C ALA A 144 3.02 -18.00 0.00
N ASP A 145 2.45 -17.90 -1.21
CA ASP A 145 2.63 -16.74 -2.08
C ASP A 145 1.80 -15.55 -1.59
N LEU A 146 0.55 -15.79 -1.20
CA LEU A 146 -0.29 -14.76 -0.57
C LEU A 146 0.28 -14.32 0.79
N GLN A 147 0.78 -15.24 1.61
CA GLN A 147 1.47 -14.85 2.85
C GLN A 147 2.68 -13.96 2.57
N ARG A 148 3.43 -14.28 1.51
CA ARG A 148 4.58 -13.48 1.12
C ARG A 148 4.16 -12.08 0.67
N THR A 149 3.06 -11.93 -0.07
CA THR A 149 2.55 -10.61 -0.49
C THR A 149 2.15 -9.76 0.71
N GLU A 150 1.50 -10.36 1.71
CA GLU A 150 1.14 -9.66 2.95
C GLU A 150 2.38 -9.18 3.73
N TRP A 151 3.43 -10.00 3.79
CA TRP A 151 4.68 -9.59 4.43
C TRP A 151 5.35 -8.43 3.70
N GLU A 152 5.41 -8.50 2.36
CA GLU A 152 5.99 -7.43 1.54
C GLU A 152 5.19 -6.13 1.63
N ALA A 153 3.86 -6.19 1.62
CA ALA A 153 2.99 -5.03 1.82
C ALA A 153 3.16 -4.42 3.21
N ASN A 154 3.33 -5.24 4.26
CA ASN A 154 3.63 -4.75 5.61
C ASN A 154 5.01 -4.07 5.70
N TRP A 155 6.05 -4.65 5.08
CA TRP A 155 7.39 -4.04 5.04
C TRP A 155 7.37 -2.72 4.27
N PHE A 156 6.61 -2.67 3.18
CA PHE A 156 6.38 -1.45 2.41
C PHE A 156 5.71 -0.39 3.28
N ALA A 157 4.58 -0.69 3.91
CA ALA A 157 3.82 0.26 4.72
C ALA A 157 4.67 0.87 5.84
N ALA A 158 5.43 0.04 6.56
CA ALA A 158 6.30 0.49 7.64
C ALA A 158 7.36 1.50 7.13
N SER A 159 8.04 1.17 6.04
CA SER A 159 9.13 2.02 5.51
C SER A 159 8.61 3.26 4.76
N PHE A 160 7.46 3.12 4.10
CA PHE A 160 6.77 4.21 3.42
C PHE A 160 6.33 5.31 4.40
N LEU A 161 5.79 4.91 5.55
CA LEU A 161 5.32 5.82 6.61
C LEU A 161 6.45 6.34 7.50
N MET A 162 7.48 5.54 7.74
CA MET A 162 8.57 5.83 8.68
C MET A 162 9.94 5.73 7.99
N ARG A 163 10.20 6.61 7.01
CA ARG A 163 11.47 6.65 6.26
C ARG A 163 12.67 6.63 7.20
N GLU A 164 13.69 5.82 6.89
CA GLU A 164 14.80 5.54 7.79
C GLU A 164 15.49 6.82 8.27
N LYS A 165 15.80 7.74 7.35
CA LYS A 165 16.43 9.02 7.67
C LYS A 165 15.63 9.83 8.69
N ASP A 166 14.32 9.94 8.49
CA ASP A 166 13.44 10.71 9.38
C ASP A 166 13.27 10.01 10.72
N PHE A 167 13.14 8.68 10.72
CA PHE A 167 12.95 7.89 11.92
C PHE A 167 14.21 7.90 12.80
N ARG A 168 15.41 7.73 12.22
CA ARG A 168 16.67 7.87 12.97
C ARG A 168 16.85 9.26 13.56
N ALA A 169 16.50 10.31 12.80
CA ALA A 169 16.58 11.68 13.29
C ALA A 169 15.62 11.93 14.46
N ALA A 170 14.40 11.38 14.41
CA ALA A 170 13.45 11.45 15.51
C ALA A 170 13.91 10.63 16.72
N TYR A 171 14.43 9.42 16.49
CA TYR A 171 14.93 8.53 17.54
C TYR A 171 16.10 9.15 18.31
N ALA A 172 16.99 9.86 17.61
CA ALA A 172 18.08 10.61 18.23
C ALA A 172 17.60 11.75 19.16
N GLN A 173 16.38 12.25 18.96
CA GLN A 173 15.77 13.27 19.84
C GLN A 173 15.01 12.64 21.01
N THR A 174 14.40 11.47 20.79
CA THR A 174 13.67 10.72 21.81
C THR A 174 13.68 9.22 21.48
N SER A 175 14.16 8.40 22.41
CA SER A 175 14.07 6.93 22.33
C SER A 175 12.73 6.39 22.86
N ASP A 176 11.80 7.27 23.24
CA ASP A 176 10.46 6.89 23.69
C ASP A 176 9.59 6.48 22.48
N ILE A 177 9.31 5.18 22.37
CA ILE A 177 8.50 4.58 21.31
C ILE A 177 7.11 5.22 21.21
N LYS A 178 6.50 5.63 22.33
CA LYS A 178 5.18 6.27 22.31
C LYS A 178 5.23 7.65 21.65
N GLN A 179 6.27 8.42 21.92
CA GLN A 179 6.48 9.71 21.26
C GLN A 179 6.76 9.52 19.77
N LEU A 180 7.60 8.56 19.40
CA LEU A 180 7.88 8.22 18.00
C LEU A 180 6.61 7.81 17.26
N ALA A 181 5.80 6.92 17.84
CA ALA A 181 4.53 6.50 17.27
C ALA A 181 3.60 7.68 16.98
N SER A 182 3.50 8.63 17.93
CA SER A 182 2.75 9.87 17.75
C SER A 182 3.31 10.74 16.61
N MET A 183 4.64 10.93 16.54
CA MET A 183 5.28 11.73 15.50
C MET A 183 5.03 11.19 14.08
N PHE A 184 4.97 9.86 13.92
CA PHE A 184 4.74 9.22 12.62
C PHE A 184 3.27 8.85 12.37
N VAL A 185 2.39 9.10 13.35
CA VAL A 185 0.95 8.77 13.33
C VAL A 185 0.73 7.27 13.08
N VAL A 186 1.54 6.44 13.74
CA VAL A 186 1.47 4.97 13.67
C VAL A 186 1.18 4.38 15.06
N SER A 187 0.98 3.07 15.13
CA SER A 187 0.85 2.39 16.42
C SER A 187 2.22 2.30 17.13
N GLU A 188 2.22 2.21 18.47
CA GLU A 188 3.45 1.96 19.25
C GLU A 188 4.15 0.68 18.79
N GLN A 189 3.38 -0.37 18.47
CA GLN A 189 3.91 -1.62 17.93
C GLN A 189 4.63 -1.41 16.59
N SER A 190 4.04 -0.63 15.67
CA SER A 190 4.66 -0.33 14.37
C SER A 190 5.96 0.46 14.55
N ALA A 191 5.99 1.42 15.47
CA ALA A 191 7.18 2.20 15.79
C ALA A 191 8.29 1.33 16.44
N SER A 192 7.93 0.43 17.36
CA SER A 192 8.85 -0.54 17.97
C SER A 192 9.50 -1.44 16.91
N ILE A 193 8.69 -2.06 16.06
CA ILE A 193 9.17 -2.92 14.96
C ILE A 193 10.09 -2.14 14.02
N ARG A 194 9.80 -0.86 13.76
CA ARG A 194 10.66 -0.01 12.94
C ARG A 194 12.01 0.23 13.63
N ALA A 195 12.02 0.56 14.91
CA ALA A 195 13.25 0.75 15.69
C ALA A 195 14.12 -0.52 15.68
N GLU A 196 13.54 -1.69 15.95
CA GLU A 196 14.21 -3.00 15.89
C GLU A 196 14.77 -3.26 14.48
N SER A 197 13.97 -3.02 13.44
CA SER A 197 14.40 -3.26 12.06
C SER A 197 15.57 -2.37 11.60
N LEU A 198 15.78 -1.24 12.29
CA LEU A 198 16.86 -0.29 12.03
C LEU A 198 18.05 -0.48 12.99
N GLY A 199 17.98 -1.47 13.89
CA GLY A 199 19.00 -1.75 14.91
C GLY A 199 19.14 -0.63 15.94
N LEU A 200 18.05 0.06 16.26
CA LEU A 200 18.03 1.16 17.24
C LEU A 200 17.68 0.69 18.65
N GLN A 201 17.10 -0.50 18.79
CA GLN A 201 16.80 -1.18 20.05
C GLN A 201 16.94 -2.70 19.89
#